data_AF-A0ABD5QHC7-F1
#
_entry.id   AF-A0ABD5QHC7-F1
#
_cell.length_a   1.000
_cell.length_b   1.000
_cell.length_c   1.000
_cell.angle_alpha   90.00
_cell.angle_beta   90.00
_cell.angle_gamma   90.00
#
_symmetry.space_group_name_H-M   'P 1'
#
loop_
_entity.id
_entity.type
_entity.pdbx_description
1 polymer ?
#
loop_
_entity_poly.entity_id
_entity_poly.type
_entity_poly.pdbx_seq_one_letter_code
_entity_poly.pdbx_strand_id
1 'polypeptide(L)'
;MDRTEFRDLASPAEVRETINSLALEGGVDRVSIEEAQGRVLVSRIESDLDVPGFDRASLDGYALRARDTFGADEADPADLAVVGEVHAGEEPDVEVGEREAIEISTGAVMPSGADAMVPVERTDPGQGRVLVRTAVAPGDNVMVAGADVAAGDRALGPGTRLSAREVGLLSAIGESEVPVRARPRVGIVSTGEELVRPGGEVDSSRGEIYDVNSYTIAAGVSEAGGDPVLYRHAGDDPEELEGVLREAAGECDLVLSSGSTSASAVDVVYRVIEERGELLLHGAAIKPGKPMLVGELGGAAYVGLPGYPVSAMTIFRVFVAPKLREAAGLPEPATATVEGRMAVEERSEEGRLRLVSVGLVEGGDGDRLVYPVDKGSGATTSLADADGVVRVPPETAYLGAGEDVSVELFSPSTRPPALLGVGEADPTWNRLLDRLENPRYLPVGSRPARRRFRERVPDVAVLSEADAREADGDRLASWDREWGLVVPPGNPDELEGLSDLVERDLRLATRSTDASLRAALDDRLEAVADERGADPRELRESIAGYGLGLAGVESPARRVLAGEADAGLGLSDTAARLDCGFVSLGHERLRLVADPDRRAKSGVAELEATIRESDLPIEPA
;
A
#
# COMPACT_ATOMS: atom_id res chain seq x y z
N MET A 1 -40.42 15.81 -1.20
CA MET A 1 -39.11 15.55 -1.83
C MET A 1 -39.32 14.38 -2.78
N ASP A 2 -39.41 14.68 -4.07
CA ASP A 2 -39.39 13.65 -5.10
C ASP A 2 -37.96 13.09 -5.18
N ARG A 3 -37.80 11.79 -4.91
CA ARG A 3 -36.52 11.10 -5.13
C ARG A 3 -36.27 11.06 -6.64
N THR A 4 -35.19 11.68 -7.08
CA THR A 4 -34.68 11.47 -8.44
C THR A 4 -34.19 10.03 -8.54
N GLU A 5 -35.01 9.15 -9.12
CA GLU A 5 -34.60 7.77 -9.40
C GLU A 5 -33.51 7.74 -10.48
N PHE A 6 -32.53 6.85 -10.33
CA PHE A 6 -31.48 6.56 -11.31
C PHE A 6 -32.10 5.99 -12.60
N ARG A 7 -32.56 6.86 -13.51
CA ARG A 7 -33.37 6.43 -14.66
C ARG A 7 -32.55 5.88 -15.82
N ASP A 8 -31.29 6.29 -15.96
CA ASP A 8 -30.30 5.69 -16.87
C ASP A 8 -28.90 5.73 -16.23
N LEU A 9 -28.26 4.56 -16.03
CA LEU A 9 -26.89 4.48 -15.51
C LEU A 9 -25.89 4.49 -16.66
N ALA A 10 -24.87 5.34 -16.59
CA ALA A 10 -23.81 5.37 -17.59
C ALA A 10 -22.98 4.08 -17.53
N SER A 11 -22.65 3.53 -18.69
CA SER A 11 -21.70 2.43 -18.81
C SER A 11 -20.29 2.85 -18.34
N PRO A 12 -19.43 1.91 -17.92
CA PRO A 12 -18.04 2.22 -17.59
C PRO A 12 -17.27 2.91 -18.73
N ALA A 13 -17.62 2.66 -19.99
CA ALA A 13 -17.01 3.32 -21.15
C ALA A 13 -17.41 4.81 -21.21
N GLU A 14 -18.70 5.11 -21.06
CA GLU A 14 -19.22 6.48 -21.03
C GLU A 14 -18.61 7.27 -19.85
N VAL A 15 -18.52 6.66 -18.66
CA VAL A 15 -17.88 7.30 -17.50
C VAL A 15 -16.44 7.72 -17.80
N ARG A 16 -15.67 6.84 -18.44
CA ARG A 16 -14.29 7.12 -18.83
C ARG A 16 -14.21 8.25 -19.87
N GLU A 17 -15.09 8.23 -20.85
CA GLU A 17 -15.15 9.29 -21.86
C GLU A 17 -15.46 10.65 -21.24
N THR A 18 -16.46 10.72 -20.35
CA THR A 18 -16.84 11.96 -19.64
C THR A 18 -15.71 12.48 -18.75
N ILE A 19 -15.00 11.61 -18.02
CA ILE A 19 -13.86 12.06 -17.21
C ILE A 19 -12.70 12.52 -18.09
N ASN A 20 -12.47 11.86 -19.21
CA ASN A 20 -11.41 12.26 -20.15
C ASN A 20 -11.70 13.61 -20.82
N SER A 21 -12.97 14.00 -20.98
CA SER A 21 -13.36 15.30 -21.53
C SER A 21 -13.22 16.46 -20.53
N LEU A 22 -13.01 16.19 -19.24
CA LEU A 22 -12.78 17.25 -18.25
C LEU A 22 -11.49 18.02 -18.56
N ALA A 23 -11.55 19.34 -18.39
CA ALA A 23 -10.43 20.25 -18.59
C ALA A 23 -9.38 20.13 -17.47
N LEU A 24 -8.69 19.01 -17.42
CA LEU A 24 -7.57 18.73 -16.50
C LEU A 24 -6.28 18.61 -17.31
N GLU A 25 -5.61 19.73 -17.52
CA GLU A 25 -4.33 19.80 -18.24
C GLU A 25 -3.18 20.15 -17.29
N GLY A 26 -2.05 19.45 -17.41
CA GLY A 26 -0.86 19.77 -16.61
C GLY A 26 -0.20 21.06 -17.10
N GLY A 27 -0.14 22.05 -16.21
CA GLY A 27 0.68 23.26 -16.38
C GLY A 27 2.19 22.95 -16.45
N VAL A 28 3.01 23.99 -16.30
CA VAL A 28 4.48 23.86 -16.28
C VAL A 28 5.02 24.49 -15.01
N ASP A 29 5.79 23.71 -14.25
CA ASP A 29 6.58 24.18 -13.11
C ASP A 29 8.06 24.23 -13.51
N ARG A 30 8.83 25.13 -12.89
CA ARG A 30 10.28 24.98 -12.77
C ARG A 30 10.60 24.49 -11.37
N VAL A 31 11.34 23.39 -11.29
CA VAL A 31 11.72 22.77 -10.01
C VAL A 31 13.22 22.54 -9.99
N SER A 32 13.80 22.52 -8.79
CA SER A 32 15.21 22.18 -8.62
C SER A 32 15.47 20.71 -8.99
N ILE A 33 16.71 20.37 -9.34
CA ILE A 33 17.06 18.98 -9.70
C ILE A 33 16.85 17.98 -8.55
N GLU A 34 16.89 18.44 -7.29
CA GLU A 34 16.59 17.64 -6.09
C GLU A 34 15.10 17.24 -6.02
N GLU A 35 14.21 18.08 -6.52
CA GLU A 35 12.76 17.87 -6.54
C GLU A 35 12.26 17.28 -7.89
N ALA A 36 13.17 17.18 -8.86
CA ALA A 36 12.85 16.76 -10.22
C ALA A 36 12.59 15.25 -10.35
N GLN A 37 13.03 14.43 -9.39
CA GLN A 37 12.87 12.98 -9.45
C GLN A 37 11.38 12.58 -9.58
N GLY A 38 11.11 11.75 -10.59
CA GLY A 38 9.77 11.26 -10.92
C GLY A 38 8.92 12.22 -11.75
N ARG A 39 9.33 13.49 -11.93
CA ARG A 39 8.67 14.50 -12.77
C ARG A 39 8.94 14.25 -14.25
N VAL A 40 8.16 14.88 -15.12
CA VAL A 40 8.25 14.72 -16.57
C VAL A 40 8.64 16.03 -17.23
N LEU A 41 9.74 16.02 -17.98
CA LEU A 41 10.32 17.21 -18.60
C LEU A 41 9.42 17.70 -19.76
N VAL A 42 9.18 19.02 -19.87
CA VAL A 42 8.24 19.57 -20.88
C VAL A 42 8.91 20.15 -22.11
N SER A 43 10.18 20.53 -22.02
CA SER A 43 10.96 21.06 -23.14
C SER A 43 12.22 20.22 -23.38
N ARG A 44 13.06 20.61 -24.34
CA ARG A 44 14.40 20.04 -24.47
C ARG A 44 15.33 20.71 -23.45
N ILE A 45 16.33 19.96 -22.96
CA ILE A 45 17.53 20.52 -22.31
C ILE A 45 18.73 20.28 -23.23
N GLU A 46 19.50 21.32 -23.47
CA GLU A 46 20.78 21.27 -24.17
C GLU A 46 21.91 21.52 -23.18
N SER A 47 23.10 20.99 -23.45
CA SER A 47 24.27 21.34 -22.66
C SER A 47 24.86 22.65 -23.15
N ASP A 48 25.08 23.61 -22.26
CA ASP A 48 25.82 24.85 -22.57
C ASP A 48 27.34 24.67 -22.45
N LEU A 49 27.79 23.51 -21.98
CA LEU A 49 29.19 23.21 -21.72
C LEU A 49 29.58 21.81 -22.21
N ASP A 50 30.87 21.65 -22.50
CA ASP A 50 31.48 20.35 -22.75
C ASP A 50 31.65 19.60 -21.41
N VAL A 51 31.35 18.30 -21.40
CA VAL A 51 31.57 17.41 -20.27
C VAL A 51 32.54 16.29 -20.69
N PRO A 52 33.75 16.22 -20.13
CA PRO A 52 34.40 17.27 -19.33
C PRO A 52 34.64 18.54 -20.17
N GLY A 53 34.84 19.69 -19.52
CA GLY A 53 35.07 20.98 -20.19
C GLY A 53 36.50 21.22 -20.66
N PHE A 54 37.35 20.19 -20.56
CA PHE A 54 38.79 20.24 -20.83
C PHE A 54 39.29 18.82 -21.13
N ASP A 55 40.43 18.73 -21.81
CA ASP A 55 41.12 17.46 -22.02
C ASP A 55 41.71 16.98 -20.70
N ARG A 56 41.41 15.74 -20.31
CA ARG A 56 41.85 15.18 -19.02
C ARG A 56 42.52 13.82 -19.15
N ALA A 57 43.47 13.54 -18.26
CA ALA A 57 44.09 12.23 -18.16
C ALA A 57 43.06 11.17 -17.71
N SER A 58 43.07 10.02 -18.38
CA SER A 58 42.13 8.91 -18.07
C SER A 58 42.62 7.98 -16.96
N LEU A 59 43.91 8.06 -16.62
CA LEU A 59 44.63 7.19 -15.68
C LEU A 59 45.67 8.01 -14.91
N ASP A 60 46.41 7.39 -13.99
CA ASP A 60 47.60 7.97 -13.38
C ASP A 60 48.83 7.63 -14.23
N GLY A 61 49.73 8.59 -14.45
CA GLY A 61 50.91 8.36 -15.29
C GLY A 61 51.62 9.64 -15.71
N TYR A 62 52.03 9.70 -16.98
CA TYR A 62 52.83 10.81 -17.51
C TYR A 62 52.20 11.41 -18.77
N ALA A 63 51.86 12.70 -18.70
CA ALA A 63 51.48 13.51 -19.85
C ALA A 63 52.73 13.86 -20.67
N LEU A 64 52.67 13.61 -21.98
CA LEU A 64 53.81 13.76 -22.87
C LEU A 64 53.37 14.12 -24.29
N ARG A 65 54.36 14.38 -25.15
CA ARG A 65 54.16 14.50 -26.60
C ARG A 65 54.31 13.14 -27.23
N ALA A 66 53.23 12.60 -27.80
CA ALA A 66 53.19 11.29 -28.44
C ALA A 66 54.37 11.07 -29.40
N ARG A 67 54.72 12.10 -30.17
CA ARG A 67 55.85 12.10 -31.12
C ARG A 67 57.20 11.71 -30.49
N ASP A 68 57.41 12.05 -29.22
CA ASP A 68 58.67 11.80 -28.51
C ASP A 68 58.80 10.33 -28.07
N THR A 69 57.72 9.56 -28.21
CA THR A 69 57.69 8.10 -28.00
C THR A 69 57.70 7.31 -29.30
N PHE A 70 57.73 7.95 -30.47
CA PHE A 70 57.68 7.24 -31.75
C PHE A 70 58.91 6.36 -31.96
N GLY A 71 58.66 5.06 -32.14
CA GLY A 71 59.72 4.05 -32.26
C GLY A 71 60.18 3.47 -30.92
N ALA A 72 59.63 3.93 -29.79
CA ALA A 72 59.94 3.36 -28.48
C ALA A 72 59.41 1.93 -28.35
N ASP A 73 60.24 1.03 -27.85
CA ASP A 73 59.90 -0.34 -27.50
C ASP A 73 60.62 -0.82 -26.23
N GLU A 74 60.46 -2.09 -25.88
CA GLU A 74 61.08 -2.70 -24.69
C GLU A 74 62.62 -2.65 -24.72
N ALA A 75 63.23 -2.71 -25.90
CA ALA A 75 64.67 -2.71 -26.08
C ALA A 75 65.24 -1.30 -26.21
N ASP A 76 64.48 -0.36 -26.78
CA ASP A 76 64.86 1.05 -26.97
C ASP A 76 63.75 1.99 -26.44
N PRO A 77 63.66 2.21 -25.12
CA PRO A 77 62.62 3.07 -24.54
C PRO A 77 62.87 4.55 -24.79
N ALA A 78 61.79 5.32 -24.91
CA ALA A 78 61.88 6.77 -24.93
C ALA A 78 62.22 7.31 -23.52
N ASP A 79 63.36 7.98 -23.41
CA ASP A 79 63.82 8.62 -22.18
C ASP A 79 63.42 10.10 -22.14
N LEU A 80 62.53 10.46 -21.21
CA LEU A 80 61.93 11.79 -21.06
C LEU A 80 62.28 12.41 -19.69
N ALA A 81 62.53 13.72 -19.65
CA ALA A 81 62.74 14.44 -18.38
C ALA A 81 61.39 14.74 -17.71
N VAL A 82 61.26 14.45 -16.42
CA VAL A 82 60.04 14.80 -15.67
C VAL A 82 60.20 16.22 -15.13
N VAL A 83 59.39 17.16 -15.62
CA VAL A 83 59.57 18.60 -15.39
C VAL A 83 58.53 19.23 -14.45
N GLY A 84 57.55 18.44 -14.00
CA GLY A 84 56.52 18.89 -13.07
C GLY A 84 55.49 17.80 -12.78
N GLU A 85 54.46 18.18 -12.03
CA GLU A 85 53.30 17.35 -11.69
C GLU A 85 52.01 18.17 -11.81
N VAL A 86 50.90 17.52 -12.17
CA VAL A 86 49.57 18.14 -12.23
C VAL A 86 48.56 17.20 -11.57
N HIS A 87 47.83 17.71 -10.57
CA HIS A 87 46.78 16.95 -9.89
C HIS A 87 45.37 17.36 -10.29
N ALA A 88 44.41 16.46 -10.09
CA ALA A 88 43.00 16.73 -10.32
C ALA A 88 42.49 17.93 -9.49
N GLY A 89 41.84 18.88 -10.17
CA GLY A 89 41.34 20.11 -9.56
C GLY A 89 42.31 21.29 -9.59
N GLU A 90 43.52 21.12 -10.14
CA GLU A 90 44.52 22.18 -10.27
C GLU A 90 44.62 22.68 -11.72
N GLU A 91 44.91 23.97 -11.88
CA GLU A 91 45.26 24.56 -13.18
C GLU A 91 46.75 24.27 -13.46
N PRO A 92 47.11 23.65 -14.61
CA PRO A 92 48.50 23.38 -14.92
C PRO A 92 49.34 24.67 -15.00
N ASP A 93 50.41 24.75 -14.22
CA ASP A 93 51.40 25.84 -14.25
C ASP A 93 52.70 25.46 -15.00
N VAL A 94 52.70 24.26 -15.58
CA VAL A 94 53.82 23.62 -16.29
C VAL A 94 53.40 23.23 -17.72
N GLU A 95 54.37 23.23 -18.65
CA GLU A 95 54.20 22.90 -20.07
C GLU A 95 55.13 21.75 -20.47
N VAL A 96 54.67 20.85 -21.35
CA VAL A 96 55.50 19.76 -21.89
C VAL A 96 56.27 20.23 -23.13
N GLY A 97 57.60 20.32 -23.00
CA GLY A 97 58.53 20.56 -24.10
C GLY A 97 58.95 19.32 -24.90
N GLU A 98 59.99 19.44 -25.73
CA GLU A 98 60.58 18.29 -26.45
C GLU A 98 61.33 17.36 -25.49
N ARG A 99 61.00 16.06 -25.53
CA ARG A 99 61.57 15.02 -24.67
C ARG A 99 61.36 15.26 -23.17
N GLU A 100 60.24 15.90 -22.84
CA GLU A 100 59.78 16.15 -21.48
C GLU A 100 58.48 15.40 -21.21
N ALA A 101 58.19 15.16 -19.94
CA ALA A 101 56.96 14.58 -19.43
C ALA A 101 56.55 15.26 -18.12
N ILE A 102 55.27 15.24 -17.82
CA ILE A 102 54.71 15.76 -16.56
C ILE A 102 53.96 14.62 -15.89
N GLU A 103 54.22 14.39 -14.61
CA GLU A 103 53.45 13.42 -13.83
C GLU A 103 52.01 13.94 -13.69
N ILE A 104 51.02 13.10 -14.00
CA ILE A 104 49.63 13.51 -14.06
C ILE A 104 48.73 12.47 -13.39
N SER A 105 47.79 12.94 -12.57
CA SER A 105 46.79 12.07 -11.96
C SER A 105 45.50 11.98 -12.78
N THR A 106 44.75 10.92 -12.54
CA THR A 106 43.47 10.64 -13.20
C THR A 106 42.50 11.80 -13.02
N GLY A 107 41.99 12.31 -14.14
CA GLY A 107 41.05 13.43 -14.16
C GLY A 107 41.68 14.81 -14.10
N ALA A 108 43.00 14.92 -13.99
CA ALA A 108 43.68 16.21 -14.08
C ALA A 108 43.68 16.77 -15.51
N VAL A 109 43.75 18.11 -15.61
CA VAL A 109 43.78 18.82 -16.89
C VAL A 109 45.08 18.49 -17.63
N MET A 110 45.00 18.16 -18.91
CA MET A 110 46.19 17.95 -19.74
C MET A 110 46.99 19.26 -19.84
N PRO A 111 48.29 19.29 -19.46
CA PRO A 111 49.12 20.48 -19.55
C PRO A 111 49.34 20.87 -21.02
N SER A 112 49.65 22.14 -21.26
CA SER A 112 50.00 22.61 -22.60
C SER A 112 51.20 21.82 -23.15
N GLY A 113 51.22 21.65 -24.47
CA GLY A 113 52.27 20.89 -25.16
C GLY A 113 52.06 19.37 -25.14
N ALA A 114 51.32 18.79 -24.19
CA ALA A 114 50.97 17.38 -24.19
C ALA A 114 49.84 17.06 -25.18
N ASP A 115 49.93 15.91 -25.86
CA ASP A 115 48.87 15.40 -26.74
C ASP A 115 48.54 13.92 -26.49
N ALA A 116 49.21 13.27 -25.53
CA ALA A 116 48.94 11.91 -25.08
C ALA A 116 49.37 11.71 -23.62
N MET A 117 48.90 10.62 -23.02
CA MET A 117 49.30 10.20 -21.68
C MET A 117 49.68 8.72 -21.70
N VAL A 118 50.73 8.34 -20.97
CA VAL A 118 51.11 6.94 -20.75
C VAL A 118 50.85 6.53 -19.29
N PRO A 119 50.17 5.40 -19.03
CA PRO A 119 49.92 4.94 -17.67
C PRO A 119 51.21 4.59 -16.94
N VAL A 120 51.26 4.82 -15.64
CA VAL A 120 52.44 4.54 -14.82
C VAL A 120 52.93 3.10 -14.95
N GLU A 121 52.02 2.13 -15.15
CA GLU A 121 52.34 0.71 -15.32
C GLU A 121 53.12 0.40 -16.60
N ARG A 122 53.13 1.33 -17.56
CA ARG A 122 53.89 1.23 -18.82
C ARG A 122 55.15 2.09 -18.84
N THR A 123 55.57 2.55 -17.66
CA THR A 123 56.76 3.37 -17.49
C THR A 123 57.71 2.79 -16.45
N ASP A 124 58.99 3.14 -16.57
CA ASP A 124 60.02 2.84 -15.59
C ASP A 124 60.47 4.18 -14.95
N PRO A 125 60.00 4.50 -13.74
CA PRO A 125 60.28 5.78 -13.11
C PRO A 125 61.73 5.84 -12.59
N GLY A 126 62.44 6.89 -12.99
CA GLY A 126 63.79 7.24 -12.51
C GLY A 126 63.81 8.56 -11.74
N GLN A 127 64.97 8.93 -11.18
CA GLN A 127 65.12 10.23 -10.52
C GLN A 127 65.07 11.38 -11.55
N GLY A 128 63.92 12.07 -11.62
CA GLY A 128 63.70 13.22 -12.51
C GLY A 128 63.58 12.87 -14.00
N ARG A 129 63.42 11.58 -14.33
CA ARG A 129 63.27 11.07 -15.71
C ARG A 129 62.35 9.86 -15.70
N VAL A 130 61.71 9.60 -16.83
CA VAL A 130 60.83 8.44 -17.03
C VAL A 130 61.19 7.74 -18.34
N LEU A 131 61.30 6.41 -18.30
CA LEU A 131 61.45 5.60 -19.51
C LEU A 131 60.09 5.07 -19.95
N VAL A 132 59.73 5.34 -21.20
CA VAL A 132 58.49 4.90 -21.82
C VAL A 132 58.80 3.80 -22.82
N ARG A 133 58.36 2.57 -22.53
CA ARG A 133 58.68 1.35 -23.31
C ARG A 133 57.67 1.04 -24.41
N THR A 134 56.71 1.93 -24.64
CA THR A 134 55.69 1.81 -25.68
C THR A 134 55.51 3.14 -26.37
N ALA A 135 55.42 3.13 -27.70
CA ALA A 135 54.90 4.28 -28.42
C ALA A 135 53.43 4.50 -28.07
N VAL A 136 53.01 5.76 -27.92
CA VAL A 136 51.61 6.19 -27.83
C VAL A 136 51.26 7.10 -29.01
N ALA A 137 49.99 7.11 -29.41
CA ALA A 137 49.46 8.01 -30.43
C ALA A 137 48.82 9.27 -29.78
N PRO A 138 48.73 10.39 -30.51
CA PRO A 138 47.96 11.54 -30.04
C PRO A 138 46.52 11.13 -29.67
N GLY A 139 46.07 11.53 -28.48
CA GLY A 139 44.78 11.18 -27.89
C GLY A 139 44.79 9.92 -27.01
N ASP A 140 45.87 9.13 -27.00
CA ASP A 140 45.93 7.92 -26.16
C ASP A 140 45.84 8.28 -24.67
N ASN A 141 44.92 7.62 -23.98
CA ASN A 141 44.60 7.80 -22.56
C ASN A 141 44.18 9.24 -22.17
N VAL A 142 43.74 10.04 -23.15
CA VAL A 142 43.16 11.36 -22.94
C VAL A 142 41.66 11.31 -23.22
N MET A 143 40.85 11.76 -22.25
CA MET A 143 39.45 12.04 -22.50
C MET A 143 39.34 13.50 -22.90
N VAL A 144 39.08 13.74 -24.19
CA VAL A 144 38.96 15.09 -24.74
C VAL A 144 37.75 15.84 -24.18
N ALA A 145 37.78 17.16 -24.24
CA ALA A 145 36.63 17.99 -23.90
C ALA A 145 35.39 17.56 -24.72
N GLY A 146 34.24 17.46 -24.04
CA GLY A 146 32.95 17.12 -24.67
C GLY A 146 32.80 15.64 -25.04
N ALA A 147 33.71 14.76 -24.62
CA ALA A 147 33.66 13.34 -24.96
C ALA A 147 32.46 12.58 -24.36
N ASP A 148 31.86 13.08 -23.27
CA ASP A 148 30.60 12.55 -22.71
C ASP A 148 29.39 13.32 -23.28
N VAL A 149 29.39 14.65 -23.10
CA VAL A 149 28.36 15.55 -23.63
C VAL A 149 29.04 16.77 -24.24
N ALA A 150 28.79 17.08 -25.50
CA ALA A 150 29.33 18.29 -26.11
C ALA A 150 28.40 19.49 -25.90
N ALA A 151 28.97 20.69 -25.85
CA ALA A 151 28.20 21.92 -25.86
C ALA A 151 27.30 21.98 -27.12
N GLY A 152 26.01 22.28 -26.92
CA GLY A 152 24.97 22.26 -27.95
C GLY A 152 24.31 20.90 -28.17
N ASP A 153 24.79 19.82 -27.54
CA ASP A 153 24.12 18.53 -27.64
C ASP A 153 22.79 18.52 -26.89
N ARG A 154 21.85 17.74 -27.43
CA ARG A 154 20.57 17.47 -26.79
C ARG A 154 20.77 16.47 -25.64
N ALA A 155 20.90 16.98 -24.42
CA ALA A 155 21.03 16.15 -23.21
C ALA A 155 19.74 15.37 -22.91
N LEU A 156 18.59 16.05 -22.83
CA LEU A 156 17.29 15.43 -22.52
C LEU A 156 16.17 15.97 -23.41
N GLY A 157 15.14 15.14 -23.65
CA GLY A 157 13.98 15.47 -24.46
C GLY A 157 12.69 15.71 -23.66
N PRO A 158 11.70 16.42 -24.22
CA PRO A 158 10.37 16.50 -23.63
C PRO A 158 9.73 15.11 -23.54
N GLY A 159 8.94 14.89 -22.49
CA GLY A 159 8.33 13.60 -22.17
C GLY A 159 9.28 12.66 -21.39
N THR A 160 10.53 13.05 -21.14
CA THR A 160 11.45 12.25 -20.33
C THR A 160 11.03 12.30 -18.86
N ARG A 161 10.78 11.14 -18.27
CA ARG A 161 10.58 11.01 -16.82
C ARG A 161 11.93 10.95 -16.13
N LEU A 162 12.17 11.88 -15.21
CA LEU A 162 13.46 12.04 -14.57
C LEU A 162 13.67 10.99 -13.48
N SER A 163 14.65 10.13 -13.65
CA SER A 163 15.15 9.19 -12.64
C SER A 163 16.50 9.66 -12.09
N ALA A 164 17.12 8.85 -11.24
CA ALA A 164 18.47 9.13 -10.75
C ALA A 164 19.50 9.35 -11.88
N ARG A 165 19.31 8.71 -13.04
CA ARG A 165 20.21 8.84 -14.20
C ARG A 165 20.10 10.21 -14.85
N GLU A 166 18.88 10.64 -15.14
CA GLU A 166 18.63 11.94 -15.77
C GLU A 166 18.99 13.09 -14.83
N VAL A 167 18.71 12.95 -13.52
CA VAL A 167 19.15 13.92 -12.51
C VAL A 167 20.69 14.02 -12.45
N GLY A 168 21.39 12.88 -12.52
CA GLY A 168 22.85 12.85 -12.60
C GLY A 168 23.39 13.56 -13.85
N LEU A 169 22.75 13.35 -15.01
CA LEU A 169 23.11 14.04 -16.25
C LEU A 169 22.89 15.56 -16.13
N LEU A 170 21.73 15.99 -15.62
CA LEU A 170 21.44 17.41 -15.37
C LEU A 170 22.48 18.05 -14.46
N SER A 171 22.86 17.36 -13.39
CA SER A 171 23.93 17.80 -12.50
C SER A 171 25.28 17.89 -13.21
N ALA A 172 25.61 16.93 -14.10
CA ALA A 172 26.88 16.92 -14.83
C ALA A 172 27.02 18.09 -15.81
N ILE A 173 25.90 18.52 -16.42
CA ILE A 173 25.86 19.69 -17.31
C ILE A 173 25.62 21.01 -16.57
N GLY A 174 25.57 21.00 -15.24
CA GLY A 174 25.44 22.21 -14.42
C GLY A 174 24.03 22.79 -14.32
N GLU A 175 22.99 22.03 -14.69
CA GLU A 175 21.60 22.46 -14.57
C GLU A 175 21.13 22.36 -13.11
N SER A 176 20.63 23.47 -12.55
CA SER A 176 20.07 23.51 -11.19
C SER A 176 18.56 23.39 -11.16
N GLU A 177 17.86 23.78 -12.24
CA GLU A 177 16.39 23.79 -12.31
C GLU A 177 15.87 23.42 -13.70
N VAL A 178 14.84 22.59 -13.76
CA VAL A 178 14.27 22.10 -15.02
C VAL A 178 12.77 22.36 -15.14
N PRO A 179 12.26 22.65 -16.36
CA PRO A 179 10.85 22.78 -16.61
C PRO A 179 10.19 21.40 -16.71
N VAL A 180 9.20 21.15 -15.86
CA VAL A 180 8.48 19.88 -15.76
C VAL A 180 6.97 20.08 -15.80
N ARG A 181 6.24 19.00 -16.07
CA ARG A 181 4.77 18.98 -15.95
C ARG A 181 4.40 19.35 -14.52
N ALA A 182 3.53 20.35 -14.38
CA ALA A 182 2.96 20.71 -13.10
C ALA A 182 2.12 19.57 -12.56
N ARG A 183 2.10 19.41 -11.24
CA ARG A 183 1.22 18.44 -10.58
C ARG A 183 -0.18 19.06 -10.52
N PRO A 184 -1.23 18.39 -11.05
CA PRO A 184 -2.59 18.88 -10.89
C PRO A 184 -2.94 19.00 -9.41
N ARG A 185 -3.43 20.16 -8.98
CA ARG A 185 -3.88 20.39 -7.61
C ARG A 185 -5.28 19.79 -7.46
N VAL A 186 -5.45 18.89 -6.50
CA VAL A 186 -6.70 18.15 -6.30
C VAL A 186 -7.28 18.45 -4.92
N GLY A 187 -8.37 19.18 -4.88
CA GLY A 187 -9.09 19.50 -3.66
C GLY A 187 -9.95 18.33 -3.22
N ILE A 188 -9.80 17.87 -1.98
CA ILE A 188 -10.55 16.75 -1.41
C ILE A 188 -11.47 17.29 -0.32
N VAL A 189 -12.78 17.10 -0.52
CA VAL A 189 -13.85 17.54 0.37
C VAL A 189 -14.58 16.32 0.90
N SER A 190 -14.77 16.27 2.22
CA SER A 190 -15.46 15.19 2.90
C SER A 190 -16.74 15.70 3.55
N THR A 191 -17.82 14.95 3.46
CA THR A 191 -19.16 15.35 3.93
C THR A 191 -19.80 14.29 4.83
N GLY A 192 -20.54 14.72 5.86
CA GLY A 192 -21.27 13.84 6.80
C GLY A 192 -20.93 14.09 8.28
N GLU A 193 -21.94 14.45 9.08
CA GLU A 193 -21.78 14.81 10.50
C GLU A 193 -21.12 13.73 11.37
N GLU A 194 -21.07 12.48 10.91
CA GLU A 194 -20.40 11.39 11.58
C GLU A 194 -18.87 11.44 11.49
N LEU A 195 -18.28 12.25 10.60
CA LEU A 195 -16.86 12.15 10.27
C LEU A 195 -15.97 13.01 11.19
N VAL A 196 -15.01 12.34 11.82
CA VAL A 196 -13.96 12.96 12.63
C VAL A 196 -12.60 12.72 11.99
N ARG A 197 -11.68 13.70 12.04
CA ARG A 197 -10.32 13.50 11.53
C ARG A 197 -9.48 12.67 12.51
N PRO A 198 -8.55 11.81 12.02
CA PRO A 198 -7.54 11.17 12.86
C PRO A 198 -6.86 12.15 13.81
N GLY A 199 -6.73 11.75 15.08
CA GLY A 199 -6.24 12.61 16.17
C GLY A 199 -7.34 13.35 16.94
N GLY A 200 -8.55 13.43 16.39
CA GLY A 200 -9.75 13.82 17.12
C GLY A 200 -10.30 12.70 18.01
N GLU A 201 -11.03 13.07 19.06
CA GLU A 201 -11.80 12.13 19.88
C GLU A 201 -13.08 11.73 19.13
N VAL A 202 -13.40 10.44 19.13
CA VAL A 202 -14.61 9.90 18.50
C VAL A 202 -15.68 9.68 19.56
N ASP A 203 -16.83 10.34 19.40
CA ASP A 203 -18.02 10.06 20.20
C ASP A 203 -18.87 8.96 19.53
N SER A 204 -18.62 7.71 19.95
CA SER A 204 -19.39 6.56 19.46
C SER A 204 -20.89 6.67 19.77
N SER A 205 -21.31 7.43 20.79
CA SER A 205 -22.73 7.62 21.12
C SER A 205 -23.46 8.50 20.10
N ARG A 206 -22.71 9.34 19.38
CA ARG A 206 -23.19 10.16 18.26
C ARG A 206 -23.10 9.43 16.91
N GLY A 207 -22.51 8.23 16.89
CA GLY A 207 -22.25 7.48 15.66
C GLY A 207 -21.02 7.97 14.90
N GLU A 208 -20.13 8.73 15.55
CA GLU A 208 -18.94 9.27 14.90
C GLU A 208 -17.95 8.16 14.51
N ILE A 209 -17.29 8.36 13.37
CA ILE A 209 -16.28 7.48 12.79
C ILE A 209 -15.15 8.33 12.21
N TYR A 210 -13.96 7.74 12.06
CA TYR A 210 -12.85 8.45 11.43
C TYR A 210 -13.05 8.59 9.91
N ASP A 211 -12.68 9.74 9.37
CA ASP A 211 -12.61 9.98 7.93
C ASP A 211 -11.48 9.14 7.30
N VAL A 212 -11.85 8.09 6.59
CA VAL A 212 -10.94 7.19 5.87
C VAL A 212 -10.72 7.65 4.42
N ASN A 213 -11.75 8.17 3.78
CA ASN A 213 -11.74 8.41 2.35
C ASN A 213 -10.83 9.57 1.98
N SER A 214 -10.84 10.66 2.75
CA SER A 214 -9.97 11.82 2.46
C SER A 214 -8.51 11.41 2.37
N TYR A 215 -8.05 10.60 3.32
CA TYR A 215 -6.65 10.15 3.39
C TYR A 215 -6.33 9.10 2.32
N THR A 216 -7.25 8.16 2.08
CA THR A 216 -7.08 7.13 1.05
C THR A 216 -7.00 7.75 -0.35
N ILE A 217 -7.88 8.72 -0.64
CA ILE A 217 -7.91 9.43 -1.92
C ILE A 217 -6.71 10.38 -2.05
N ALA A 218 -6.29 11.07 -0.98
CA ALA A 218 -5.08 11.90 -1.02
C ALA A 218 -3.83 11.10 -1.36
N ALA A 219 -3.67 9.91 -0.76
CA ALA A 219 -2.61 8.99 -1.11
C ALA A 219 -2.69 8.57 -2.59
N GLY A 220 -3.88 8.17 -3.06
CA GLY A 220 -4.11 7.80 -4.46
C GLY A 220 -3.83 8.93 -5.45
N VAL A 221 -4.17 10.19 -5.12
CA VAL A 221 -3.85 11.38 -5.92
C VAL A 221 -2.33 11.55 -6.03
N SER A 222 -1.62 11.39 -4.92
CA SER A 222 -0.16 11.53 -4.89
C SER A 222 0.51 10.44 -5.74
N GLU A 223 0.03 9.20 -5.66
CA GLU A 223 0.47 8.08 -6.51
C GLU A 223 0.17 8.31 -8.00
N ALA A 224 -0.94 8.99 -8.31
CA ALA A 224 -1.31 9.39 -9.67
C ALA A 224 -0.53 10.61 -10.19
N GLY A 225 0.32 11.24 -9.37
CA GLY A 225 1.15 12.39 -9.75
C GLY A 225 0.51 13.76 -9.52
N GLY A 226 -0.63 13.82 -8.83
CA GLY A 226 -1.27 15.06 -8.39
C GLY A 226 -0.75 15.57 -7.04
N ASP A 227 -1.21 16.76 -6.66
CA ASP A 227 -0.96 17.42 -5.38
C ASP A 227 -2.28 17.49 -4.57
N PRO A 228 -2.49 16.65 -3.54
CA PRO A 228 -3.73 16.62 -2.81
C PRO A 228 -3.84 17.76 -1.78
N VAL A 229 -4.98 18.44 -1.77
CA VAL A 229 -5.31 19.49 -0.79
C VAL A 229 -6.53 19.06 0.02
N LEU A 230 -6.35 18.81 1.32
CA LEU A 230 -7.44 18.40 2.21
C LEU A 230 -8.21 19.63 2.74
N TYR A 231 -9.43 19.84 2.26
CA TYR A 231 -10.31 20.90 2.75
C TYR A 231 -11.02 20.49 4.04
N ARG A 232 -11.55 21.49 4.76
CA ARG A 232 -12.34 21.24 5.97
C ARG A 232 -13.51 20.31 5.66
N HIS A 233 -13.82 19.46 6.64
CA HIS A 233 -15.04 18.68 6.60
C HIS A 233 -16.24 19.62 6.57
N ALA A 234 -17.17 19.37 5.66
CA ALA A 234 -18.43 20.11 5.58
C ALA A 234 -19.53 19.25 6.21
N GLY A 235 -20.25 19.80 7.19
CA GLY A 235 -21.41 19.14 7.77
C GLY A 235 -22.60 19.11 6.78
N ASP A 236 -23.78 18.81 7.31
CA ASP A 236 -25.02 18.76 6.51
C ASP A 236 -25.60 20.15 6.19
N ASP A 237 -24.91 21.24 6.56
CA ASP A 237 -25.30 22.60 6.21
C ASP A 237 -25.03 22.88 4.70
N PRO A 238 -26.08 23.15 3.90
CA PRO A 238 -25.90 23.32 2.46
C PRO A 238 -25.08 24.55 2.06
N GLU A 239 -25.12 25.63 2.84
CA GLU A 239 -24.36 26.85 2.57
C GLU A 239 -22.88 26.65 2.90
N GLU A 240 -22.58 25.91 3.98
CA GLU A 240 -21.22 25.51 4.32
C GLU A 240 -20.62 24.63 3.23
N LEU A 241 -21.34 23.60 2.79
CA LEU A 241 -20.89 22.69 1.74
C LEU A 241 -20.67 23.43 0.40
N GLU A 242 -21.60 24.30 -0.01
CA GLU A 242 -21.40 25.14 -1.19
C GLU A 242 -20.14 26.02 -1.04
N GLY A 243 -19.95 26.63 0.12
CA GLY A 243 -18.78 27.47 0.41
C GLY A 243 -17.47 26.73 0.24
N VAL A 244 -17.34 25.53 0.83
CA VAL A 244 -16.13 24.70 0.74
C VAL A 244 -15.88 24.20 -0.68
N LEU A 245 -16.92 23.75 -1.38
CA LEU A 245 -16.79 23.29 -2.77
C LEU A 245 -16.33 24.42 -3.70
N ARG A 246 -16.82 25.65 -3.49
CA ARG A 246 -16.40 26.83 -4.24
C ARG A 246 -14.98 27.27 -3.92
N GLU A 247 -14.60 27.20 -2.65
CA GLU A 247 -13.22 27.47 -2.22
C GLU A 247 -12.26 26.49 -2.91
N ALA A 248 -12.56 25.19 -2.85
CA ALA A 248 -11.77 24.15 -3.52
C ALA A 248 -11.70 24.37 -5.03
N ALA A 249 -12.82 24.66 -5.69
CA ALA A 249 -12.87 24.91 -7.12
C ALA A 249 -12.10 26.18 -7.56
N GLY A 250 -11.95 27.18 -6.68
CA GLY A 250 -11.18 28.38 -6.96
C GLY A 250 -9.66 28.19 -6.86
N GLU A 251 -9.22 27.12 -6.19
CA GLU A 251 -7.80 26.88 -5.88
C GLU A 251 -7.23 25.61 -6.52
N CYS A 252 -8.08 24.70 -7.00
CA CYS A 252 -7.68 23.38 -7.50
C CYS A 252 -8.13 23.15 -8.95
N ASP A 253 -7.41 22.29 -9.67
CA ASP A 253 -7.76 21.90 -11.04
C ASP A 253 -8.86 20.82 -11.06
N LEU A 254 -8.92 20.01 -10.00
CA LEU A 254 -9.93 18.97 -9.78
C LEU A 254 -10.44 19.01 -8.33
N VAL A 255 -11.75 18.92 -8.15
CA VAL A 255 -12.38 18.76 -6.84
C VAL A 255 -12.98 17.36 -6.74
N LEU A 256 -12.55 16.61 -5.72
CA LEU A 256 -13.08 15.32 -5.33
C LEU A 256 -13.92 15.48 -4.07
N SER A 257 -15.18 15.10 -4.12
CA SER A 257 -15.99 14.97 -2.91
C SER A 257 -16.13 13.50 -2.50
N SER A 258 -16.21 13.24 -1.20
CA SER A 258 -16.46 11.93 -0.63
C SER A 258 -17.47 12.05 0.52
N GLY A 259 -18.35 11.05 0.67
CA GLY A 259 -19.32 11.00 1.77
C GLY A 259 -20.78 11.23 1.36
N SER A 260 -21.04 11.38 0.06
CA SER A 260 -22.38 11.63 -0.48
C SER A 260 -23.22 10.34 -0.61
N THR A 261 -23.46 9.65 0.51
CA THR A 261 -24.41 8.52 0.55
C THR A 261 -25.75 8.86 1.16
N SER A 262 -25.85 9.97 1.92
CA SER A 262 -27.14 10.49 2.35
C SER A 262 -27.83 11.19 1.18
N ALA A 263 -29.12 10.95 0.99
CA ALA A 263 -29.89 11.60 -0.08
C ALA A 263 -29.80 13.14 0.04
N SER A 264 -29.76 13.68 1.26
CA SER A 264 -29.63 15.11 1.54
C SER A 264 -28.32 15.71 1.04
N ALA A 265 -27.16 15.09 1.31
CA ALA A 265 -25.87 15.61 0.86
C ALA A 265 -25.70 15.48 -0.66
N VAL A 266 -26.17 14.37 -1.25
CA VAL A 266 -26.18 14.19 -2.72
C VAL A 266 -27.03 15.27 -3.39
N ASP A 267 -28.21 15.54 -2.84
CA ASP A 267 -29.13 16.56 -3.37
C ASP A 267 -28.51 17.98 -3.30
N VAL A 268 -27.74 18.28 -2.25
CA VAL A 268 -27.02 19.56 -2.12
C VAL A 268 -25.88 19.66 -3.13
N VAL A 269 -25.02 18.63 -3.21
CA VAL A 269 -23.91 18.58 -4.17
C VAL A 269 -24.43 18.74 -5.60
N TYR A 270 -25.48 17.99 -5.94
CA TYR A 270 -26.17 18.07 -7.22
C TYR A 270 -26.61 19.51 -7.54
N ARG A 271 -27.32 20.15 -6.59
CA ARG A 271 -27.79 21.53 -6.76
C ARG A 271 -26.62 22.50 -6.94
N VAL A 272 -25.55 22.38 -6.15
CA VAL A 272 -24.39 23.26 -6.25
C VAL A 272 -23.74 23.15 -7.64
N ILE A 273 -23.58 21.94 -8.16
CA ILE A 273 -22.98 21.72 -9.49
C ILE A 273 -23.90 22.28 -10.59
N GLU A 274 -25.20 22.01 -10.56
CA GLU A 274 -26.13 22.54 -11.58
C GLU A 274 -26.25 24.07 -11.54
N GLU A 275 -26.22 24.70 -10.36
CA GLU A 275 -26.37 26.14 -10.23
C GLU A 275 -25.07 26.92 -10.52
N ARG A 276 -23.90 26.29 -10.32
CA ARG A 276 -22.59 26.95 -10.35
C ARG A 276 -21.62 26.38 -11.40
N GLY A 277 -22.05 25.39 -12.16
CA GLY A 277 -21.21 24.68 -13.12
C GLY A 277 -22.06 23.85 -14.07
N GLU A 278 -21.60 22.64 -14.40
CA GLU A 278 -22.28 21.73 -15.32
C GLU A 278 -22.17 20.29 -14.81
N LEU A 279 -23.31 19.60 -14.71
CA LEU A 279 -23.34 18.18 -14.38
C LEU A 279 -23.34 17.36 -15.69
N LEU A 280 -22.30 16.56 -15.89
CA LEU A 280 -22.11 15.79 -17.12
C LEU A 280 -22.56 14.34 -16.98
N LEU A 281 -22.46 13.76 -15.78
CA LEU A 281 -22.83 12.38 -15.52
C LEU A 281 -23.35 12.19 -14.10
N HIS A 282 -24.39 11.36 -13.97
CA HIS A 282 -24.96 10.97 -12.69
C HIS A 282 -25.21 9.46 -12.64
N GLY A 283 -24.28 8.76 -12.01
CA GLY A 283 -24.36 7.34 -11.70
C GLY A 283 -23.76 6.44 -12.77
N ALA A 284 -23.13 5.36 -12.31
CA ALA A 284 -22.43 4.40 -13.16
C ALA A 284 -22.96 2.97 -12.99
N ALA A 285 -22.99 2.21 -14.08
CA ALA A 285 -23.36 0.80 -14.13
C ALA A 285 -22.22 -0.12 -13.63
N ILE A 286 -21.68 0.19 -12.45
CA ILE A 286 -20.55 -0.49 -11.81
C ILE A 286 -20.87 -0.86 -10.35
N LYS A 287 -20.28 -1.94 -9.85
CA LYS A 287 -20.37 -2.41 -8.46
C LYS A 287 -18.96 -2.76 -7.94
N PRO A 288 -18.50 -2.16 -6.83
CA PRO A 288 -19.10 -1.03 -6.11
C PRO A 288 -19.00 0.30 -6.88
N GLY A 289 -19.75 1.33 -6.44
CA GLY A 289 -19.59 2.71 -6.94
C GLY A 289 -20.71 3.28 -7.81
N LYS A 290 -21.95 2.79 -7.65
CA LYS A 290 -23.13 3.29 -8.36
C LYS A 290 -23.32 4.82 -8.24
N PRO A 291 -23.32 5.46 -7.05
CA PRO A 291 -23.49 6.90 -6.94
C PRO A 291 -22.15 7.60 -7.23
N MET A 292 -21.96 8.00 -8.47
CA MET A 292 -20.86 8.85 -8.92
C MET A 292 -21.45 10.09 -9.59
N LEU A 293 -20.83 11.24 -9.35
CA LEU A 293 -21.11 12.47 -10.09
C LEU A 293 -19.86 12.88 -10.87
N VAL A 294 -20.03 13.35 -12.10
CA VAL A 294 -18.95 13.96 -12.88
C VAL A 294 -19.47 15.27 -13.47
N GLY A 295 -18.67 16.31 -13.39
CA GLY A 295 -19.05 17.62 -13.90
C GLY A 295 -17.92 18.63 -13.84
N GLU A 296 -18.29 19.89 -13.95
CA GLU A 296 -17.43 21.04 -13.79
C GLU A 296 -18.01 21.97 -12.73
N LEU A 297 -17.14 22.59 -11.93
CA LEU A 297 -17.52 23.54 -10.90
C LEU A 297 -16.55 24.72 -10.92
N GLY A 298 -17.05 25.93 -11.22
CA GLY A 298 -16.21 27.14 -11.20
C GLY A 298 -15.00 27.11 -12.16
N GLY A 299 -15.06 26.28 -13.21
CA GLY A 299 -13.95 26.06 -14.16
C GLY A 299 -13.00 24.93 -13.76
N ALA A 300 -13.12 24.37 -12.56
CA ALA A 300 -12.41 23.16 -12.14
C ALA A 300 -13.20 21.90 -12.53
N ALA A 301 -12.49 20.82 -12.79
CA ALA A 301 -13.10 19.50 -12.93
C ALA A 301 -13.71 19.06 -11.59
N TYR A 302 -14.81 18.30 -11.63
CA TYR A 302 -15.49 17.79 -10.44
C TYR A 302 -15.80 16.31 -10.55
N VAL A 303 -15.47 15.53 -9.52
CA VAL A 303 -15.92 14.15 -9.37
C VAL A 303 -16.42 13.87 -7.95
N GLY A 304 -17.68 13.47 -7.84
CA GLY A 304 -18.28 13.01 -6.60
C GLY A 304 -18.09 11.51 -6.42
N LEU A 305 -17.35 11.11 -5.39
CA LEU A 305 -17.05 9.72 -5.05
C LEU A 305 -18.11 9.16 -4.07
N PRO A 306 -18.38 7.84 -4.12
CA PRO A 306 -19.21 7.18 -3.14
C PRO A 306 -18.69 7.33 -1.70
N GLY A 307 -19.58 7.32 -0.70
CA GLY A 307 -19.20 7.42 0.72
C GLY A 307 -18.51 6.18 1.30
N TYR A 308 -18.69 5.00 0.71
CA TYR A 308 -18.03 3.78 1.20
C TYR A 308 -16.57 3.67 0.75
N PRO A 309 -15.61 3.37 1.64
CA PRO A 309 -14.17 3.40 1.31
C PRO A 309 -13.75 2.54 0.13
N VAL A 310 -14.21 1.28 0.08
CA VAL A 310 -13.91 0.37 -1.03
C VAL A 310 -14.43 0.94 -2.35
N SER A 311 -15.60 1.58 -2.30
CA SER A 311 -16.26 2.14 -3.48
C SER A 311 -15.53 3.39 -3.97
N ALA A 312 -15.21 4.32 -3.07
CA ALA A 312 -14.48 5.56 -3.38
C ALA A 312 -13.13 5.25 -4.05
N MET A 313 -12.34 4.36 -3.43
CA MET A 313 -11.01 4.00 -3.93
C MET A 313 -11.08 3.28 -5.27
N THR A 314 -12.02 2.34 -5.43
CA THR A 314 -12.22 1.62 -6.70
C THR A 314 -12.56 2.59 -7.83
N ILE A 315 -13.50 3.50 -7.59
CA ILE A 315 -13.92 4.50 -8.56
C ILE A 315 -12.77 5.45 -8.91
N PHE A 316 -12.07 5.98 -7.90
CA PHE A 316 -10.93 6.85 -8.10
C PHE A 316 -9.88 6.17 -8.97
N ARG A 317 -9.47 4.95 -8.62
CA ARG A 317 -8.45 4.20 -9.35
C ARG A 317 -8.83 3.90 -10.80
N VAL A 318 -10.07 3.49 -11.04
CA VAL A 318 -10.50 3.03 -12.37
C VAL A 318 -10.75 4.18 -13.34
N PHE A 319 -11.18 5.34 -12.83
CA PHE A 319 -11.65 6.43 -13.67
C PHE A 319 -10.90 7.75 -13.49
N VAL A 320 -10.58 8.15 -12.26
CA VAL A 320 -9.95 9.46 -11.97
C VAL A 320 -8.43 9.41 -12.10
N ALA A 321 -7.80 8.39 -11.53
CA ALA A 321 -6.35 8.25 -11.52
C ALA A 321 -5.72 8.22 -12.94
N PRO A 322 -6.29 7.54 -13.96
CA PRO A 322 -5.75 7.58 -15.32
C PRO A 322 -5.69 9.01 -15.89
N LYS A 323 -6.74 9.81 -15.68
CA LYS A 323 -6.79 11.20 -16.15
C LYS A 323 -5.78 12.09 -15.42
N LEU A 324 -5.61 11.91 -14.12
CA LEU A 324 -4.58 12.61 -13.35
C LEU A 324 -3.17 12.29 -13.82
N ARG A 325 -2.91 11.01 -14.13
CA ARG A 325 -1.60 10.56 -14.65
C ARG A 325 -1.31 11.16 -16.02
N GLU A 326 -2.31 11.15 -16.92
CA GLU A 326 -2.23 11.81 -18.21
C GLU A 326 -1.85 13.29 -18.05
N ALA A 327 -2.57 14.03 -17.19
CA ALA A 327 -2.30 15.43 -16.91
C ALA A 327 -0.88 15.66 -16.36
N ALA A 328 -0.41 14.79 -15.46
CA ALA A 328 0.94 14.81 -14.90
C ALA A 328 2.02 14.32 -15.90
N GLY A 329 1.64 13.85 -17.10
CA GLY A 329 2.55 13.27 -18.10
C GLY A 329 3.09 11.88 -17.70
N LEU A 330 2.51 11.24 -16.69
CA LEU A 330 2.91 9.92 -16.23
C LEU A 330 2.30 8.83 -17.12
N PRO A 331 3.03 7.72 -17.36
CA PRO A 331 2.46 6.57 -18.07
C PRO A 331 1.35 5.93 -17.24
N GLU A 332 0.56 5.02 -17.81
CA GLU A 332 -0.32 4.14 -17.03
C GLU A 332 0.46 3.44 -15.89
N PRO A 333 -0.17 3.18 -14.74
CA PRO A 333 0.50 2.47 -13.67
C PRO A 333 0.92 1.09 -14.19
N ALA A 334 2.15 0.69 -13.87
CA ALA A 334 2.56 -0.68 -14.12
C ALA A 334 1.69 -1.57 -13.22
N THR A 335 0.69 -2.23 -13.77
CA THR A 335 -0.09 -3.25 -13.08
C THR A 335 0.32 -4.60 -13.62
N ALA A 336 0.44 -5.58 -12.73
CA ALA A 336 0.59 -6.96 -13.16
C ALA A 336 -0.82 -7.57 -13.25
N THR A 337 -1.08 -8.26 -14.35
CA THR A 337 -2.19 -9.19 -14.43
C THR A 337 -1.65 -10.57 -14.14
N VAL A 338 -2.30 -11.29 -13.23
CA VAL A 338 -1.93 -12.65 -12.90
C VAL A 338 -3.11 -13.58 -13.07
N GLU A 339 -2.85 -14.75 -13.68
CA GLU A 339 -3.82 -15.83 -13.73
C GLU A 339 -3.83 -16.59 -12.39
N GLY A 340 -5.01 -17.06 -12.00
CA GLY A 340 -5.21 -17.94 -10.86
C GLY A 340 -6.58 -18.61 -10.94
N ARG A 341 -6.85 -19.54 -10.02
CA ARG A 341 -8.14 -20.23 -9.94
C ARG A 341 -8.93 -19.77 -8.74
N MET A 342 -10.23 -19.57 -8.92
CA MET A 342 -11.14 -19.27 -7.82
C MET A 342 -11.12 -20.41 -6.79
N ALA A 343 -10.82 -20.10 -5.54
CA ALA A 343 -10.77 -21.08 -4.46
C ALA A 343 -12.18 -21.47 -3.98
N VAL A 344 -13.16 -20.57 -4.16
CA VAL A 344 -14.56 -20.75 -3.77
C VAL A 344 -15.49 -20.14 -4.82
N GLU A 345 -16.74 -20.60 -4.85
CA GLU A 345 -17.79 -19.97 -5.68
C GLU A 345 -18.09 -18.55 -5.19
N GLU A 346 -18.11 -17.58 -6.09
CA GLU A 346 -18.50 -16.20 -5.82
C GLU A 346 -19.69 -15.83 -6.71
N ARG A 347 -20.85 -15.56 -6.10
CA ARG A 347 -22.07 -15.21 -6.83
C ARG A 347 -22.12 -13.73 -7.14
N SER A 348 -22.56 -13.37 -8.33
CA SER A 348 -22.73 -11.99 -8.77
C SER A 348 -24.18 -11.71 -9.15
N GLU A 349 -24.61 -10.48 -8.91
CA GLU A 349 -25.90 -10.00 -9.40
C GLU A 349 -25.73 -9.55 -10.85
N GLU A 350 -26.59 -10.01 -11.74
CA GLU A 350 -26.58 -9.62 -13.15
C GLU A 350 -26.87 -8.12 -13.34
N GLY A 351 -26.36 -7.56 -14.44
CA GLY A 351 -26.73 -6.22 -14.94
C GLY A 351 -25.74 -5.09 -14.66
N ARG A 352 -24.59 -5.33 -14.00
CA ARG A 352 -23.53 -4.33 -13.80
C ARG A 352 -22.14 -4.97 -13.84
N LEU A 353 -21.14 -4.20 -14.29
CA LEU A 353 -19.75 -4.61 -14.15
C LEU A 353 -19.40 -4.68 -12.67
N ARG A 354 -18.97 -5.85 -12.19
CA ARG A 354 -18.54 -6.02 -10.81
C ARG A 354 -17.03 -6.12 -10.71
N LEU A 355 -16.45 -5.34 -9.80
CA LEU A 355 -15.05 -5.41 -9.43
C LEU A 355 -14.97 -6.12 -8.08
N VAL A 356 -14.62 -7.41 -8.11
CA VAL A 356 -14.53 -8.25 -6.91
C VAL A 356 -13.13 -8.10 -6.34
N SER A 357 -13.02 -7.54 -5.13
CA SER A 357 -11.75 -7.53 -4.39
C SER A 357 -11.36 -8.95 -4.01
N VAL A 358 -10.14 -9.34 -4.34
CA VAL A 358 -9.65 -10.70 -4.12
C VAL A 358 -8.29 -10.70 -3.43
N GLY A 359 -8.04 -11.73 -2.63
CA GLY A 359 -6.73 -12.08 -2.13
C GLY A 359 -6.16 -13.27 -2.91
N LEU A 360 -4.85 -13.35 -2.94
CA LEU A 360 -4.09 -14.43 -3.54
C LEU A 360 -3.50 -15.33 -2.45
N VAL A 361 -3.34 -16.61 -2.75
CA VAL A 361 -2.56 -17.55 -1.95
C VAL A 361 -1.97 -18.61 -2.86
N GLU A 362 -0.74 -19.02 -2.61
CA GLU A 362 -0.14 -20.16 -3.29
C GLU A 362 -0.58 -21.47 -2.62
N GLY A 363 -1.12 -22.39 -3.42
CA GLY A 363 -1.48 -23.74 -3.00
C GLY A 363 -0.27 -24.67 -2.91
N GLY A 364 -0.50 -25.91 -2.46
CA GLY A 364 0.55 -26.91 -2.20
C GLY A 364 1.38 -27.28 -3.44
N ASP A 365 0.75 -27.33 -4.61
CA ASP A 365 1.41 -27.65 -5.89
C ASP A 365 2.03 -26.42 -6.58
N GLY A 366 2.03 -25.25 -5.91
CA GLY A 366 2.47 -23.97 -6.47
C GLY A 366 1.41 -23.24 -7.32
N ASP A 367 0.21 -23.81 -7.43
CA ASP A 367 -0.91 -23.18 -8.12
C ASP A 367 -1.40 -21.93 -7.38
N ARG A 368 -1.71 -20.86 -8.12
CA ARG A 368 -2.24 -19.62 -7.56
C ARG A 368 -3.75 -19.72 -7.36
N LEU A 369 -4.20 -19.57 -6.12
CA LEU A 369 -5.60 -19.55 -5.75
C LEU A 369 -6.05 -18.12 -5.44
N VAL A 370 -7.29 -17.84 -5.81
CA VAL A 370 -7.94 -16.52 -5.71
C VAL A 370 -9.15 -16.66 -4.80
N TYR A 371 -9.24 -15.86 -3.76
CA TYR A 371 -10.39 -15.89 -2.84
C TYR A 371 -11.01 -14.49 -2.70
N PRO A 372 -12.36 -14.39 -2.63
CA PRO A 372 -13.01 -13.11 -2.44
C PRO A 372 -12.71 -12.55 -1.06
N VAL A 373 -12.38 -11.26 -1.00
CA VAL A 373 -12.23 -10.49 0.23
C VAL A 373 -13.50 -9.66 0.37
N ASP A 374 -14.50 -10.21 1.05
CA ASP A 374 -15.75 -9.49 1.28
C ASP A 374 -16.12 -9.45 2.78
N LYS A 375 -16.09 -8.23 3.34
CA LYS A 375 -16.68 -7.86 4.63
C LYS A 375 -17.72 -6.74 4.45
N GLY A 376 -18.22 -6.54 3.23
CA GLY A 376 -19.05 -5.41 2.83
C GLY A 376 -18.23 -4.19 2.37
N SER A 377 -18.85 -3.34 1.55
CA SER A 377 -18.20 -2.15 0.95
C SER A 377 -17.79 -1.07 1.97
N GLY A 378 -18.38 -1.09 3.16
CA GLY A 378 -18.06 -0.15 4.25
C GLY A 378 -16.82 -0.55 5.06
N ALA A 379 -16.28 -1.76 4.87
CA ALA A 379 -15.14 -2.23 5.67
C ALA A 379 -13.80 -1.83 5.04
N THR A 380 -13.05 -0.95 5.72
CA THR A 380 -11.70 -0.55 5.31
C THR A 380 -10.72 -1.73 5.27
N THR A 381 -10.92 -2.74 6.13
CA THR A 381 -10.09 -3.95 6.13
C THR A 381 -10.20 -4.75 4.82
N SER A 382 -11.32 -4.66 4.11
CA SER A 382 -11.46 -5.30 2.79
C SER A 382 -10.49 -4.72 1.75
N LEU A 383 -10.08 -3.45 1.88
CA LEU A 383 -9.05 -2.85 1.03
C LEU A 383 -7.65 -3.34 1.41
N ALA A 384 -7.35 -3.39 2.71
CA ALA A 384 -6.04 -3.81 3.20
C ALA A 384 -5.77 -5.31 2.97
N ASP A 385 -6.81 -6.14 3.05
CA ASP A 385 -6.71 -7.60 2.92
C ASP A 385 -6.68 -8.07 1.44
N ALA A 386 -6.93 -7.18 0.47
CA ALA A 386 -7.05 -7.52 -0.95
C ALA A 386 -5.75 -7.24 -1.74
N ASP A 387 -5.42 -8.15 -2.64
CA ASP A 387 -4.22 -8.10 -3.49
C ASP A 387 -4.50 -7.48 -4.87
N GLY A 388 -5.76 -7.55 -5.31
CA GLY A 388 -6.21 -7.05 -6.60
C GLY A 388 -7.71 -7.19 -6.80
N VAL A 389 -8.14 -7.05 -8.06
CA VAL A 389 -9.55 -7.17 -8.46
C VAL A 389 -9.74 -8.16 -9.60
N VAL A 390 -10.83 -8.93 -9.53
CA VAL A 390 -11.38 -9.68 -10.65
C VAL A 390 -12.53 -8.89 -11.26
N ARG A 391 -12.48 -8.69 -12.58
CA ARG A 391 -13.54 -8.02 -13.34
C ARG A 391 -14.58 -9.05 -13.77
N VAL A 392 -15.80 -8.93 -13.26
CA VAL A 392 -16.92 -9.82 -13.56
C VAL A 392 -17.91 -9.09 -14.48
N PRO A 393 -18.07 -9.53 -15.73
CA PRO A 393 -18.98 -8.91 -16.69
C PRO A 393 -20.45 -8.89 -16.21
N PRO A 394 -21.27 -7.91 -16.65
CA PRO A 394 -22.68 -7.79 -16.27
C PRO A 394 -23.54 -9.05 -16.47
N GLU A 395 -23.21 -9.86 -17.46
CA GLU A 395 -23.90 -11.09 -17.85
C GLU A 395 -23.48 -12.32 -17.03
N THR A 396 -22.49 -12.19 -16.15
CA THR A 396 -21.94 -13.30 -15.37
C THR A 396 -22.66 -13.41 -14.02
N ALA A 397 -23.40 -14.50 -13.82
CA ALA A 397 -24.16 -14.75 -12.59
C ALA A 397 -23.31 -15.28 -11.42
N TYR A 398 -22.21 -15.98 -11.70
CA TYR A 398 -21.27 -16.45 -10.68
C TYR A 398 -19.91 -16.80 -11.30
N LEU A 399 -18.87 -16.80 -10.47
CA LEU A 399 -17.59 -17.43 -10.74
C LEU A 399 -17.52 -18.74 -9.96
N GLY A 400 -17.30 -19.86 -10.64
CA GLY A 400 -17.26 -21.19 -10.04
C GLY A 400 -15.95 -21.46 -9.28
N ALA A 401 -16.01 -22.31 -8.25
CA ALA A 401 -14.78 -22.84 -7.64
C ALA A 401 -13.97 -23.64 -8.70
N GLY A 402 -12.66 -23.37 -8.77
CA GLY A 402 -11.74 -23.93 -9.76
C GLY A 402 -11.73 -23.20 -11.11
N GLU A 403 -12.60 -22.20 -11.32
CA GLU A 403 -12.62 -21.40 -12.55
C GLU A 403 -11.36 -20.52 -12.66
N ASP A 404 -10.74 -20.52 -13.84
CA ASP A 404 -9.60 -19.67 -14.15
C ASP A 404 -10.05 -18.20 -14.25
N VAL A 405 -9.36 -17.31 -13.55
CA VAL A 405 -9.63 -15.88 -13.52
C VAL A 405 -8.34 -15.07 -13.65
N SER A 406 -8.45 -13.95 -14.34
CA SER A 406 -7.41 -12.94 -14.42
C SER A 406 -7.59 -11.91 -13.31
N VAL A 407 -6.59 -11.77 -12.45
CA VAL A 407 -6.55 -10.80 -11.36
C VAL A 407 -5.69 -9.61 -11.77
N GLU A 408 -6.29 -8.42 -11.75
CA GLU A 408 -5.55 -7.16 -11.90
C GLU A 408 -5.02 -6.74 -10.52
N LEU A 409 -3.70 -6.86 -10.32
CA LEU A 409 -3.10 -6.55 -9.02
C LEU A 409 -3.17 -5.07 -8.69
N PHE A 410 -3.29 -4.77 -7.40
CA PHE A 410 -3.21 -3.39 -6.95
C PHE A 410 -1.83 -2.77 -7.15
N SER A 411 -0.79 -3.59 -7.06
CA SER A 411 0.61 -3.23 -7.31
C SER A 411 1.32 -4.38 -8.04
N PRO A 412 2.30 -4.12 -8.93
CA PRO A 412 3.12 -5.18 -9.53
C PRO A 412 4.08 -5.79 -8.50
N SER A 413 4.27 -5.14 -7.35
CA SER A 413 5.04 -5.67 -6.22
C SER A 413 4.21 -6.49 -5.24
N THR A 414 2.89 -6.62 -5.46
CA THR A 414 2.02 -7.44 -4.60
C THR A 414 2.52 -8.88 -4.59
N ARG A 415 2.76 -9.40 -3.38
CA ARG A 415 3.17 -10.79 -3.16
C ARG A 415 2.08 -11.51 -2.37
N PRO A 416 1.63 -12.69 -2.81
CA PRO A 416 0.79 -13.54 -1.98
C PRO A 416 1.46 -13.76 -0.61
N PRO A 417 0.68 -13.91 0.47
CA PRO A 417 1.22 -14.18 1.78
C PRO A 417 1.98 -15.51 1.79
N ALA A 418 3.12 -15.53 2.48
CA ALA A 418 3.91 -16.76 2.65
C ALA A 418 3.12 -17.80 3.47
N LEU A 419 2.25 -17.31 4.36
CA LEU A 419 1.34 -18.11 5.16
C LEU A 419 -0.03 -17.40 5.23
N LEU A 420 -1.09 -18.07 4.79
CA LEU A 420 -2.48 -17.64 5.00
C LEU A 420 -3.12 -18.45 6.12
N GLY A 421 -3.41 -17.80 7.25
CA GLY A 421 -4.14 -18.41 8.37
C GLY A 421 -5.57 -17.87 8.53
N VAL A 422 -6.44 -18.68 9.12
CA VAL A 422 -7.81 -18.28 9.52
C VAL A 422 -8.13 -18.83 10.91
N GLY A 423 -9.05 -18.22 11.66
CA GLY A 423 -9.44 -18.81 12.95
C GLY A 423 -9.85 -17.86 14.05
N GLU A 424 -9.71 -18.37 15.27
CA GLU A 424 -9.82 -17.61 16.52
C GLU A 424 -8.74 -16.52 16.59
N ALA A 425 -9.14 -15.29 16.88
CA ALA A 425 -8.17 -14.27 17.25
C ALA A 425 -7.65 -14.57 18.67
N ASP A 426 -6.33 -14.76 18.79
CA ASP A 426 -5.70 -15.20 20.02
C ASP A 426 -4.35 -14.50 20.23
N PRO A 427 -4.05 -13.97 21.44
CA PRO A 427 -2.78 -13.30 21.71
C PRO A 427 -1.55 -14.19 21.51
N THR A 428 -1.64 -15.48 21.82
CA THR A 428 -0.52 -16.42 21.65
C THR A 428 -0.23 -16.63 20.17
N TRP A 429 -1.27 -16.77 19.36
CA TRP A 429 -1.14 -16.85 17.90
C TRP A 429 -0.56 -15.57 17.29
N ASN A 430 -1.00 -14.38 17.72
CA ASN A 430 -0.45 -13.12 17.22
C ASN A 430 1.07 -13.02 17.47
N ARG A 431 1.55 -13.44 18.65
CA ARG A 431 2.99 -13.47 18.96
C ARG A 431 3.79 -14.46 18.10
N LEU A 432 3.14 -15.50 17.56
CA LEU A 432 3.76 -16.38 16.57
C LEU A 432 3.82 -15.70 15.20
N LEU A 433 2.72 -15.07 14.77
CA LEU A 433 2.65 -14.34 13.50
C LEU A 433 3.72 -13.24 13.41
N ASP A 434 4.00 -12.54 14.50
CA ASP A 434 5.02 -11.48 14.57
C ASP A 434 6.44 -11.97 14.22
N ARG A 435 6.67 -13.30 14.22
CA ARG A 435 7.96 -13.93 13.94
C ARG A 435 8.08 -14.49 12.52
N LEU A 436 7.04 -14.36 11.70
CA LEU A 436 7.00 -14.91 10.35
C LEU A 436 7.20 -13.82 9.29
N GLU A 437 7.76 -14.20 8.15
CA GLU A 437 7.85 -13.30 7.00
C GLU A 437 6.52 -13.22 6.24
N ASN A 438 5.92 -12.03 6.14
CA ASN A 438 4.70 -11.76 5.34
C ASN A 438 3.50 -12.71 5.59
N PRO A 439 3.09 -12.96 6.85
CA PRO A 439 1.88 -13.72 7.12
C PRO A 439 0.62 -12.88 6.87
N ARG A 440 -0.47 -13.55 6.50
CA ARG A 440 -1.82 -12.97 6.50
C ARG A 440 -2.73 -13.82 7.38
N TYR A 441 -3.49 -13.17 8.26
CA TYR A 441 -4.41 -13.86 9.15
C TYR A 441 -5.81 -13.24 9.10
N LEU A 442 -6.83 -14.06 8.88
CA LEU A 442 -8.23 -13.63 8.89
C LEU A 442 -8.95 -14.12 10.15
N PRO A 443 -9.22 -13.25 11.14
CA PRO A 443 -9.81 -13.64 12.42
C PRO A 443 -11.33 -13.79 12.32
N VAL A 444 -11.76 -14.89 11.69
CA VAL A 444 -13.18 -15.15 11.39
C VAL A 444 -13.89 -16.00 12.44
N GLY A 445 -13.20 -16.40 13.51
CA GLY A 445 -13.70 -17.36 14.50
C GLY A 445 -13.60 -18.80 14.03
N SER A 446 -13.70 -19.73 14.98
CA SER A 446 -13.47 -21.17 14.76
C SER A 446 -14.43 -21.79 13.74
N ARG A 447 -15.74 -21.50 13.81
CA ARG A 447 -16.72 -22.14 12.92
C ARG A 447 -16.56 -21.72 11.45
N PRO A 448 -16.48 -20.42 11.09
CA PRO A 448 -16.21 -20.01 9.71
C PRO A 448 -14.81 -20.44 9.24
N ALA A 449 -13.82 -20.45 10.13
CA ALA A 449 -12.47 -20.93 9.81
C ALA A 449 -12.46 -22.40 9.42
N ARG A 450 -13.16 -23.26 10.17
CA ARG A 450 -13.33 -24.68 9.84
C ARG A 450 -13.94 -24.87 8.45
N ARG A 451 -14.96 -24.07 8.10
CA ARG A 451 -15.58 -24.10 6.76
C ARG A 451 -14.56 -23.72 5.67
N ARG A 452 -13.87 -22.58 5.84
CA ARG A 452 -12.85 -22.10 4.88
C ARG A 452 -11.67 -23.06 4.74
N PHE A 453 -11.27 -23.71 5.83
CA PHE A 453 -10.21 -24.70 5.87
C PHE A 453 -10.60 -25.96 5.08
N ARG A 454 -11.84 -26.46 5.22
CA ARG A 454 -12.36 -27.57 4.39
C ARG A 454 -12.48 -27.23 2.90
N GLU A 455 -12.69 -25.95 2.57
CA GLU A 455 -12.63 -25.43 1.20
C GLU A 455 -11.19 -25.34 0.66
N ARG A 456 -10.18 -25.75 1.45
CA ARG A 456 -8.74 -25.71 1.10
C ARG A 456 -8.29 -24.33 0.62
N VAL A 457 -8.79 -23.26 1.25
CA VAL A 457 -8.36 -21.88 0.97
C VAL A 457 -7.10 -21.50 1.78
N PRO A 458 -7.11 -21.57 3.12
CA PRO A 458 -5.97 -21.20 3.96
C PRO A 458 -4.91 -22.32 4.03
N ASP A 459 -3.70 -21.95 4.45
CA ASP A 459 -2.62 -22.90 4.75
C ASP A 459 -2.80 -23.52 6.15
N VAL A 460 -3.27 -22.72 7.10
CA VAL A 460 -3.46 -23.13 8.50
C VAL A 460 -4.75 -22.58 9.09
N ALA A 461 -5.28 -23.25 10.12
CA ALA A 461 -6.39 -22.76 10.91
C ALA A 461 -6.17 -22.88 12.42
N VAL A 462 -6.55 -21.83 13.16
CA VAL A 462 -6.62 -21.83 14.63
C VAL A 462 -8.06 -22.09 15.05
N LEU A 463 -8.30 -23.28 15.59
CA LEU A 463 -9.65 -23.79 15.84
C LEU A 463 -9.80 -24.22 17.30
N SER A 464 -11.05 -24.22 17.77
CA SER A 464 -11.41 -24.92 19.00
C SER A 464 -11.08 -26.41 18.90
N GLU A 465 -10.81 -27.06 20.03
CA GLU A 465 -10.62 -28.52 20.09
C GLU A 465 -11.73 -29.30 19.37
N ALA A 466 -12.98 -28.87 19.49
CA ALA A 466 -14.13 -29.52 18.84
C ALA A 466 -14.10 -29.34 17.32
N ASP A 467 -13.91 -28.11 16.85
CA ASP A 467 -13.88 -27.80 15.40
C ASP A 467 -12.67 -28.40 14.71
N ALA A 468 -11.52 -28.45 15.39
CA ALA A 468 -10.29 -29.03 14.87
C ALA A 468 -10.41 -30.54 14.60
N ARG A 469 -11.14 -31.28 15.43
CA ARG A 469 -11.42 -32.72 15.20
C ARG A 469 -12.23 -32.96 13.93
N GLU A 470 -12.98 -31.96 13.52
CA GLU A 470 -13.83 -31.97 12.34
C GLU A 470 -13.15 -31.37 11.09
N ALA A 471 -12.02 -30.69 11.25
CA ALA A 471 -11.38 -29.93 10.17
C ALA A 471 -10.59 -30.79 9.17
N ASP A 472 -10.26 -32.04 9.52
CA ASP A 472 -9.46 -32.97 8.70
C ASP A 472 -8.10 -32.38 8.28
N GLY A 473 -7.32 -31.90 9.26
CA GLY A 473 -6.00 -31.31 9.04
C GLY A 473 -4.93 -31.87 9.98
N ASP A 474 -3.66 -31.69 9.59
CA ASP A 474 -2.51 -32.10 10.38
C ASP A 474 -2.35 -31.16 11.58
N ARG A 475 -2.37 -31.69 12.80
CA ARG A 475 -2.07 -30.88 13.98
C ARG A 475 -0.61 -30.42 13.92
N LEU A 476 -0.38 -29.12 14.08
CA LEU A 476 0.96 -28.54 14.27
C LEU A 476 1.25 -28.25 15.74
N ALA A 477 0.25 -27.73 16.46
CA ALA A 477 0.38 -27.36 17.85
C ALA A 477 -0.97 -27.25 18.56
N SER A 478 -0.93 -27.17 19.90
CA SER A 478 -2.08 -26.82 20.74
C SER A 478 -1.66 -25.99 21.94
N TRP A 479 -2.55 -25.16 22.46
CA TRP A 479 -2.36 -24.41 23.70
C TRP A 479 -3.68 -24.19 24.41
N ASP A 480 -3.62 -23.99 25.72
CA ASP A 480 -4.79 -23.69 26.54
C ASP A 480 -4.87 -22.17 26.80
N ARG A 481 -6.08 -21.64 26.78
CA ARG A 481 -6.39 -20.25 27.15
C ARG A 481 -7.46 -20.21 28.23
N GLU A 482 -7.28 -19.36 29.22
CA GLU A 482 -8.27 -19.16 30.27
C GLU A 482 -9.34 -18.16 29.79
N TRP A 483 -10.60 -18.54 29.95
CA TRP A 483 -11.74 -17.74 29.53
C TRP A 483 -12.78 -17.60 30.65
N GLY A 484 -13.55 -16.53 30.58
CA GLY A 484 -14.49 -16.21 31.64
C GLY A 484 -15.22 -14.90 31.44
N LEU A 485 -15.69 -14.32 32.55
CA LEU A 485 -16.35 -13.03 32.59
C LEU A 485 -15.32 -11.95 32.94
N VAL A 486 -15.13 -11.00 32.03
CA VAL A 486 -14.48 -9.72 32.28
C VAL A 486 -15.49 -8.83 33.00
N VAL A 487 -15.10 -8.26 34.13
CA VAL A 487 -15.96 -7.45 35.00
C VAL A 487 -15.26 -6.12 35.32
N PRO A 488 -15.98 -5.09 35.83
CA PRO A 488 -15.35 -3.84 36.21
C PRO A 488 -14.21 -4.03 37.22
N PRO A 489 -13.22 -3.11 37.27
CA PRO A 489 -12.15 -3.17 38.26
C PRO A 489 -12.72 -3.33 39.69
N GLY A 490 -12.24 -4.34 40.42
CA GLY A 490 -12.70 -4.65 41.77
C GLY A 490 -13.98 -5.51 41.86
N ASN A 491 -14.58 -5.91 40.74
CA ASN A 491 -15.77 -6.77 40.67
C ASN A 491 -16.90 -6.31 41.63
N PRO A 492 -17.47 -5.11 41.43
CA PRO A 492 -18.40 -4.48 42.37
C PRO A 492 -19.70 -5.28 42.58
N ASP A 493 -20.12 -6.06 41.58
CA ASP A 493 -21.31 -6.91 41.65
C ASP A 493 -21.03 -8.28 42.30
N GLU A 494 -19.79 -8.51 42.77
CA GLU A 494 -19.34 -9.73 43.42
C GLU A 494 -19.72 -10.99 42.62
N LEU A 495 -19.49 -10.93 41.30
CA LEU A 495 -19.75 -12.05 40.40
C LEU A 495 -18.79 -13.21 40.71
N GLU A 496 -19.34 -14.40 40.94
CA GLU A 496 -18.57 -15.64 41.16
C GLU A 496 -18.73 -16.62 39.98
N GLY A 497 -19.81 -16.49 39.19
CA GLY A 497 -19.99 -17.29 37.99
C GLY A 497 -21.27 -16.97 37.20
N LEU A 498 -21.63 -17.86 36.28
CA LEU A 498 -22.79 -17.67 35.40
C LEU A 498 -24.13 -17.70 36.14
N SER A 499 -24.19 -18.38 37.29
CA SER A 499 -25.39 -18.43 38.14
C SER A 499 -25.84 -17.03 38.58
N ASP A 500 -24.89 -16.14 38.88
CA ASP A 500 -25.20 -14.77 39.29
C ASP A 500 -25.83 -13.96 38.16
N LEU A 501 -25.45 -14.19 36.89
CA LEU A 501 -26.06 -13.52 35.73
C LEU A 501 -27.51 -13.93 35.49
N VAL A 502 -27.91 -15.11 35.99
CA VAL A 502 -29.28 -15.61 35.87
C VAL A 502 -30.14 -15.12 37.04
N GLU A 503 -29.55 -15.05 38.23
CA GLU A 503 -30.26 -14.67 39.47
C GLU A 503 -30.36 -13.17 39.67
N ARG A 504 -29.37 -12.43 39.18
CA ARG A 504 -29.24 -10.99 39.29
C ARG A 504 -29.44 -10.43 37.89
N ASP A 505 -30.31 -9.44 37.76
CA ASP A 505 -30.70 -8.81 36.47
C ASP A 505 -29.52 -8.02 35.86
N LEU A 506 -28.48 -8.74 35.45
CA LEU A 506 -27.19 -8.23 34.99
C LEU A 506 -27.06 -8.39 33.47
N ARG A 507 -26.42 -7.42 32.84
CA ARG A 507 -26.24 -7.34 31.39
C ARG A 507 -24.93 -7.99 30.98
N LEU A 508 -25.02 -8.98 30.10
CA LEU A 508 -23.89 -9.66 29.49
C LEU A 508 -23.60 -9.09 28.10
N ALA A 509 -22.38 -8.64 27.87
CA ALA A 509 -21.82 -8.50 26.52
C ALA A 509 -21.18 -9.81 26.10
N THR A 510 -21.68 -10.48 25.05
CA THR A 510 -21.16 -11.78 24.60
C THR A 510 -20.50 -11.71 23.22
N ARG A 511 -19.90 -12.82 22.80
CA ARG A 511 -19.22 -12.99 21.49
C ARG A 511 -20.20 -13.44 20.41
N SER A 512 -19.86 -13.27 19.13
CA SER A 512 -20.65 -13.82 18.04
C SER A 512 -20.71 -15.36 18.08
N THR A 513 -21.73 -15.94 17.45
CA THR A 513 -21.88 -17.41 17.33
C THR A 513 -20.79 -18.08 16.51
N ASP A 514 -19.93 -17.31 15.85
CA ASP A 514 -18.77 -17.79 15.11
C ASP A 514 -17.56 -18.08 16.00
N ALA A 515 -17.48 -17.41 17.16
CA ALA A 515 -16.38 -17.54 18.11
C ALA A 515 -16.56 -18.79 18.99
N SER A 516 -15.46 -19.49 19.27
CA SER A 516 -15.48 -20.70 20.09
C SER A 516 -15.87 -20.44 21.55
N LEU A 517 -15.48 -19.28 22.10
CA LEU A 517 -15.91 -18.84 23.44
C LEU A 517 -17.43 -18.77 23.57
N ARG A 518 -18.16 -18.47 22.47
CA ARG A 518 -19.61 -18.44 22.50
C ARG A 518 -20.21 -19.83 22.70
N ALA A 519 -19.62 -20.84 22.06
CA ALA A 519 -20.00 -22.24 22.27
C ALA A 519 -19.64 -22.71 23.68
N ALA A 520 -18.45 -22.33 24.19
CA ALA A 520 -18.05 -22.67 25.56
C ALA A 520 -18.99 -22.05 26.61
N LEU A 521 -19.47 -20.83 26.39
CA LEU A 521 -20.53 -20.21 27.20
C LEU A 521 -21.83 -21.02 27.15
N ASP A 522 -22.23 -21.48 25.96
CA ASP A 522 -23.46 -22.26 25.77
C ASP A 522 -23.43 -23.58 26.54
N ASP A 523 -22.32 -24.30 26.47
CA ASP A 523 -22.10 -25.56 27.18
C ASP A 523 -22.11 -25.36 28.70
N ARG A 524 -21.52 -24.26 29.18
CA ARG A 524 -21.53 -23.93 30.62
C ARG A 524 -22.92 -23.54 31.11
N LEU A 525 -23.69 -22.79 30.32
CA LEU A 525 -25.07 -22.45 30.68
C LEU A 525 -25.99 -23.68 30.64
N GLU A 526 -25.72 -24.65 29.78
CA GLU A 526 -26.44 -25.93 29.77
C GLU A 526 -26.19 -26.72 31.07
N ALA A 527 -24.94 -26.79 31.54
CA ALA A 527 -24.63 -27.38 32.84
C ALA A 527 -25.32 -26.66 34.01
N VAL A 528 -25.39 -25.32 33.98
CA VAL A 528 -26.11 -24.53 34.99
C VAL A 528 -27.63 -24.80 34.93
N ALA A 529 -28.19 -24.96 33.73
CA ALA A 529 -29.60 -25.31 33.56
C ALA A 529 -29.91 -26.71 34.11
N ASP A 530 -29.03 -27.68 33.86
CA ASP A 530 -29.14 -29.05 34.40
C ASP A 530 -29.12 -29.05 35.94
N GLU A 531 -28.20 -28.31 36.55
CA GLU A 531 -28.13 -28.16 38.01
C GLU A 531 -29.39 -27.53 38.61
N ARG A 532 -30.04 -26.63 37.86
CA ARG A 532 -31.26 -25.92 38.26
C ARG A 532 -32.55 -26.68 37.91
N GLY A 533 -32.47 -27.73 37.10
CA GLY A 533 -33.65 -28.37 36.51
C GLY A 533 -34.47 -27.40 35.64
N ALA A 534 -33.81 -26.45 34.98
CA ALA A 534 -34.41 -25.44 34.12
C ALA A 534 -34.21 -25.79 32.64
N ASP A 535 -35.03 -25.21 31.75
CA ASP A 535 -34.81 -25.32 30.31
C ASP A 535 -33.62 -24.42 29.90
N PRO A 536 -32.59 -24.96 29.20
CA PRO A 536 -31.41 -24.18 28.82
C PRO A 536 -31.72 -22.97 27.94
N ARG A 537 -32.76 -23.06 27.10
CA ARG A 537 -33.16 -21.95 26.23
C ARG A 537 -33.83 -20.85 27.05
N GLU A 538 -34.73 -21.20 27.96
CA GLU A 538 -35.33 -20.21 28.87
C GLU A 538 -34.27 -19.48 29.71
N LEU A 539 -33.27 -20.21 30.21
CA LEU A 539 -32.15 -19.65 30.97
C LEU A 539 -31.30 -18.67 30.14
N ARG A 540 -31.08 -18.98 28.86
CA ARG A 540 -30.34 -18.12 27.93
C ARG A 540 -31.13 -16.87 27.57
N GLU A 541 -32.43 -17.00 27.36
CA GLU A 541 -33.34 -15.89 27.08
C GLU A 541 -33.52 -14.97 28.29
N SER A 542 -33.32 -15.47 29.52
CA SER A 542 -33.37 -14.63 30.74
C SER A 542 -32.13 -13.76 30.95
N ILE A 543 -30.99 -14.06 30.32
CA ILE A 543 -29.77 -13.27 30.46
C ILE A 543 -29.81 -12.07 29.50
N ALA A 544 -29.89 -10.86 30.07
CA ALA A 544 -29.90 -9.63 29.29
C ALA A 544 -28.63 -9.50 28.44
N GLY A 545 -28.80 -9.26 27.12
CA GLY A 545 -27.70 -9.09 26.17
C GLY A 545 -27.16 -10.39 25.54
N TYR A 546 -27.57 -11.58 26.02
CA TYR A 546 -27.09 -12.86 25.49
C TYR A 546 -27.37 -13.07 23.99
N GLY A 547 -28.49 -12.54 23.48
CA GLY A 547 -28.87 -12.66 22.07
C GLY A 547 -28.02 -11.83 21.10
N LEU A 548 -27.24 -10.85 21.59
CA LEU A 548 -26.45 -9.95 20.75
C LEU A 548 -24.95 -10.27 20.88
N GLY A 549 -24.41 -11.00 19.90
CA GLY A 549 -23.00 -11.36 19.88
C GLY A 549 -22.10 -10.33 19.19
N LEU A 550 -20.96 -10.02 19.81
CA LEU A 550 -19.96 -9.07 19.29
C LEU A 550 -18.82 -9.79 18.58
N ALA A 551 -18.37 -9.25 17.43
CA ALA A 551 -17.29 -9.84 16.63
C ALA A 551 -15.87 -9.51 17.15
N GLY A 552 -15.64 -8.32 17.71
CA GLY A 552 -14.30 -7.88 18.17
C GLY A 552 -13.89 -8.46 19.52
N VAL A 553 -12.69 -9.05 19.62
CA VAL A 553 -12.22 -9.83 20.81
C VAL A 553 -12.35 -9.03 22.10
N GLU A 554 -11.98 -7.75 22.06
CA GLU A 554 -12.05 -6.85 23.21
C GLU A 554 -13.41 -6.17 23.38
N SER A 555 -14.31 -6.27 22.40
CA SER A 555 -15.56 -5.53 22.41
C SER A 555 -16.43 -5.81 23.65
N PRO A 556 -16.55 -7.07 24.14
CA PRO A 556 -17.24 -7.33 25.40
C PRO A 556 -16.62 -6.60 26.60
N ALA A 557 -15.30 -6.66 26.77
CA ALA A 557 -14.59 -6.00 27.86
C ALA A 557 -14.71 -4.47 27.77
N ARG A 558 -14.66 -3.90 26.56
CA ARG A 558 -14.84 -2.46 26.36
C ARG A 558 -16.25 -1.97 26.69
N ARG A 559 -17.28 -2.78 26.43
CA ARG A 559 -18.66 -2.47 26.89
C ARG A 559 -18.78 -2.45 28.40
N VAL A 560 -18.05 -3.34 29.09
CA VAL A 560 -17.97 -3.33 30.56
C VAL A 560 -17.31 -2.04 31.06
N LEU A 561 -16.17 -1.65 30.48
CA LEU A 561 -15.49 -0.40 30.83
C LEU A 561 -16.33 0.85 30.53
N ALA A 562 -17.18 0.81 29.50
CA ALA A 562 -18.12 1.88 29.16
C ALA A 562 -19.40 1.90 30.04
N GLY A 563 -19.59 0.90 30.92
CA GLY A 563 -20.81 0.75 31.74
C GLY A 563 -22.05 0.28 30.95
N GLU A 564 -21.86 -0.14 29.71
CA GLU A 564 -22.93 -0.66 28.84
C GLU A 564 -23.32 -2.10 29.18
N ALA A 565 -22.42 -2.84 29.84
CA ALA A 565 -22.64 -4.20 30.33
C ALA A 565 -22.01 -4.36 31.72
N ASP A 566 -22.54 -5.29 32.50
CA ASP A 566 -22.07 -5.57 33.87
C ASP A 566 -21.02 -6.71 33.84
N ALA A 567 -21.10 -7.60 32.84
CA ALA A 567 -20.08 -8.60 32.55
C ALA A 567 -19.86 -8.75 31.03
N GLY A 568 -18.65 -9.13 30.63
CA GLY A 568 -18.26 -9.34 29.24
C GLY A 568 -17.58 -10.69 29.04
N LEU A 569 -17.96 -11.46 28.03
CA LEU A 569 -17.29 -12.73 27.72
C LEU A 569 -15.90 -12.45 27.10
N GLY A 570 -14.83 -12.97 27.70
CA GLY A 570 -13.47 -12.73 27.21
C GLY A 570 -12.39 -13.65 27.80
N LEU A 571 -11.14 -13.36 27.45
CA LEU A 571 -9.95 -14.06 27.95
C LEU A 571 -9.34 -13.34 29.15
N SER A 572 -8.67 -14.08 30.04
CA SER A 572 -7.96 -13.47 31.19
C SER A 572 -6.87 -12.48 30.74
N ASP A 573 -6.17 -12.76 29.64
CA ASP A 573 -5.20 -11.86 29.00
C ASP A 573 -5.85 -10.53 28.57
N THR A 574 -7.10 -10.58 28.07
CA THR A 574 -7.83 -9.36 27.70
C THR A 574 -8.19 -8.52 28.92
N ALA A 575 -8.64 -9.16 30.00
CA ALA A 575 -8.95 -8.46 31.25
C ALA A 575 -7.70 -7.81 31.85
N ALA A 576 -6.58 -8.55 31.93
CA ALA A 576 -5.33 -8.04 32.47
C ALA A 576 -4.79 -6.83 31.68
N ARG A 577 -4.83 -6.89 30.34
CA ARG A 577 -4.37 -5.80 29.47
C ARG A 577 -5.23 -4.55 29.58
N LEU A 578 -6.53 -4.69 29.85
CA LEU A 578 -7.47 -3.58 30.02
C LEU A 578 -7.68 -3.19 31.49
N ASP A 579 -6.87 -3.73 32.41
CA ASP A 579 -6.94 -3.48 33.85
C ASP A 579 -8.35 -3.72 34.45
N CYS A 580 -9.04 -4.75 33.93
CA CYS A 580 -10.37 -5.17 34.37
C CYS A 580 -10.31 -6.31 35.40
N GLY A 581 -11.39 -6.51 36.14
CA GLY A 581 -11.58 -7.74 36.92
C GLY A 581 -11.87 -8.94 36.01
N PHE A 582 -11.64 -10.15 36.52
CA PHE A 582 -11.86 -11.39 35.77
C PHE A 582 -12.39 -12.51 36.66
N VAL A 583 -13.45 -13.18 36.20
CA VAL A 583 -14.06 -14.35 36.84
C VAL A 583 -13.89 -15.55 35.91
N SER A 584 -13.04 -16.49 36.32
CA SER A 584 -12.70 -17.67 35.50
C SER A 584 -13.89 -18.62 35.36
N LEU A 585 -14.19 -19.03 34.12
CA LEU A 585 -15.20 -20.07 33.83
C LEU A 585 -14.57 -21.37 33.32
N GLY A 586 -13.26 -21.36 33.08
CA GLY A 586 -12.48 -22.53 32.72
C GLY A 586 -11.38 -22.22 31.72
N HIS A 587 -10.86 -23.29 31.13
CA HIS A 587 -9.85 -23.24 30.09
C HIS A 587 -10.43 -23.82 28.81
N GLU A 588 -10.05 -23.23 27.69
CA GLU A 588 -10.36 -23.73 26.36
C GLU A 588 -9.05 -24.11 25.67
N ARG A 589 -9.03 -25.29 25.06
CA ARG A 589 -7.91 -25.74 24.26
C ARG A 589 -8.11 -25.35 22.80
N LEU A 590 -7.13 -24.63 22.26
CA LEU A 590 -7.03 -24.34 20.84
C LEU A 590 -6.07 -25.32 20.16
N ARG A 591 -6.35 -25.60 18.89
CA ARG A 591 -5.48 -26.35 18.00
C ARG A 591 -5.14 -25.54 16.77
N LEU A 592 -3.87 -25.53 16.44
CA LEU A 592 -3.38 -25.11 15.13
C LEU A 592 -3.29 -26.33 14.23
N VAL A 593 -4.03 -26.31 13.13
CA VAL A 593 -4.02 -27.34 12.10
C VAL A 593 -3.50 -26.78 10.79
N ALA A 594 -2.77 -27.59 10.03
CA ALA A 594 -2.29 -27.28 8.69
C ALA A 594 -3.03 -28.13 7.65
N ASP A 595 -3.28 -27.55 6.48
CA ASP A 595 -3.77 -28.30 5.33
C ASP A 595 -2.70 -29.35 4.97
N PRO A 596 -3.03 -30.66 4.98
CA PRO A 596 -2.07 -31.72 4.69
C PRO A 596 -1.39 -31.55 3.33
N ASP A 597 -2.10 -31.00 2.35
CA ASP A 597 -1.61 -30.81 0.99
C ASP A 597 -0.63 -29.62 0.90
N ARG A 598 -0.57 -28.76 1.94
CA ARG A 598 0.25 -27.53 1.95
C ARG A 598 1.35 -27.52 3.00
N ARG A 599 1.51 -28.61 3.76
CA ARG A 599 2.50 -28.69 4.84
C ARG A 599 3.94 -28.48 4.37
N ALA A 600 4.23 -28.83 3.11
CA ALA A 600 5.54 -28.63 2.49
C ALA A 600 5.83 -27.18 2.08
N LYS A 601 4.84 -26.27 2.13
CA LYS A 601 5.01 -24.85 1.82
C LYS A 601 6.01 -24.22 2.79
N SER A 602 6.89 -23.37 2.26
CA SER A 602 7.95 -22.72 3.05
C SER A 602 7.43 -21.99 4.28
N GLY A 603 6.34 -21.23 4.16
CA GLY A 603 5.74 -20.50 5.29
C GLY A 603 5.16 -21.42 6.38
N VAL A 604 4.71 -22.63 6.03
CA VAL A 604 4.26 -23.62 7.03
C VAL A 604 5.46 -24.27 7.72
N ALA A 605 6.51 -24.58 6.96
CA ALA A 605 7.76 -25.10 7.52
C ALA A 605 8.46 -24.09 8.46
N GLU A 606 8.44 -22.80 8.09
CA GLU A 606 8.90 -21.69 8.93
C GLU A 606 8.08 -21.63 10.22
N LEU A 607 6.74 -21.66 10.13
CA LEU A 607 5.86 -21.69 11.29
C LEU A 607 6.15 -22.88 12.22
N GLU A 608 6.34 -24.09 11.69
CA GLU A 608 6.72 -25.24 12.52
C GLU A 608 8.07 -25.04 13.23
N ALA A 609 9.04 -24.41 12.57
CA ALA A 609 10.32 -24.06 13.18
C ALA A 609 10.14 -23.02 14.30
N THR A 610 9.37 -21.95 14.02
CA THR A 610 9.03 -20.92 15.00
C THR A 610 8.34 -21.52 16.23
N ILE A 611 7.41 -22.47 16.05
CA ILE A 611 6.74 -23.17 17.16
C ILE A 611 7.76 -23.95 18.01
N ARG A 612 8.68 -24.69 17.37
CA ARG A 612 9.71 -25.49 18.06
C ARG A 612 10.70 -24.63 18.86
N GLU A 613 10.99 -23.42 18.36
CA GLU A 613 11.92 -22.47 18.97
C GLU A 613 11.24 -21.48 19.93
N SER A 614 9.92 -21.59 20.11
CA SER A 614 9.15 -20.63 20.91
C SER A 614 9.16 -20.96 22.40
N ASP A 615 9.38 -19.93 23.22
CA ASP A 615 9.17 -19.98 24.68
C ASP A 615 7.69 -19.75 25.08
N LEU A 616 6.77 -19.66 24.11
CA LEU A 616 5.33 -19.52 24.37
C LEU A 616 4.76 -20.83 24.96
N PRO A 617 3.67 -20.77 25.73
CA PRO A 617 3.02 -21.95 26.32
C PRO A 617 2.25 -22.76 25.25
N ILE A 618 2.99 -23.34 24.30
CA ILE A 618 2.48 -24.05 23.14
C ILE A 618 3.03 -25.47 23.15
N GLU A 619 2.15 -26.44 23.00
CA GLU A 619 2.49 -27.85 22.88
C GLU A 619 2.61 -28.22 21.39
N PRO A 620 3.83 -28.46 20.85
CA PRO A 620 4.00 -28.93 19.48
C PRO A 620 3.42 -30.34 19.30
N ALA A 621 3.05 -30.66 18.06
CA ALA A 621 2.35 -31.90 17.71
C ALA A 621 3.15 -33.19 17.90
#